data_AF-A0A661PDD4-F1
#
_entry.id   AF-A0A661PDD4-F1
#
_cell.length_a   1.000
_cell.length_b   1.000
_cell.length_c   1.000
_cell.angle_alpha   90.00
_cell.angle_beta   90.00
_cell.angle_gamma   90.00
#
_symmetry.space_group_name_H-M   'P 1'
#
loop_
_entity.id
_entity.type
_entity.pdbx_description
1 polymer ?
#
loop_
_entity_poly.entity_id
_entity_poly.type
_entity_poly.pdbx_seq_one_letter_code
_entity_poly.pdbx_strand_id
1 'polypeptide(L)'
;IRLPFEQDTNPVMDQDEKVITYKYFFNRKVAFLKEADAVVMFPGGFGTLDETMEIMTLIQTGKNPPIPLVMIDDGDGYWDDWFDFLRDSLLKRGLISGEDFGLFSITRDPLEAVQMIDDFYRNYHSLRFVGAKLVIRLNKVLDSDHLQILSNEFGGILVPDGKISLSSPLSEEQDQPNLKHLPRLTIDFNRRSYGLLKSFIRRINSF
;
A
#
# COMPACT_ATOMS: atom_id res chain seq x y z
N ILE A 1 -3.76 -22.65 -8.05
CA ILE A 1 -5.21 -22.58 -8.41
C ILE A 1 -5.41 -23.51 -9.60
N ARG A 2 -6.51 -24.25 -9.68
CA ARG A 2 -6.71 -25.15 -10.82
C ARG A 2 -7.10 -24.36 -12.07
N LEU A 3 -6.23 -24.41 -13.08
CA LEU A 3 -6.40 -23.77 -14.38
C LEU A 3 -6.43 -24.83 -15.50
N PRO A 4 -6.96 -24.54 -16.70
CA PRO A 4 -6.91 -25.49 -17.80
C PRO A 4 -5.46 -25.83 -18.25
N PHE A 5 -4.50 -24.94 -17.97
CA PHE A 5 -3.06 -25.06 -18.25
C PHE A 5 -2.26 -24.48 -17.05
N GLU A 6 -0.94 -24.71 -16.95
CA GLU A 6 -0.07 -24.22 -15.84
C GLU A 6 -0.48 -24.73 -14.43
N GLN A 7 -0.50 -26.05 -14.26
CA GLN A 7 -0.82 -26.68 -12.97
C GLN A 7 0.39 -26.86 -12.05
N ASP A 8 1.58 -26.90 -12.63
CA ASP A 8 2.79 -27.24 -11.90
C ASP A 8 3.38 -26.00 -11.21
N THR A 9 3.89 -26.21 -10.00
CA THR A 9 4.71 -25.21 -9.32
C THR A 9 6.02 -25.01 -10.07
N ASN A 10 6.55 -23.78 -10.01
CA ASN A 10 7.89 -23.55 -10.54
C ASN A 10 8.93 -24.39 -9.76
N PRO A 11 10.10 -24.70 -10.35
CA PRO A 11 11.08 -25.61 -9.74
C PRO A 11 11.62 -25.18 -8.38
N VAL A 12 11.60 -23.88 -8.06
CA VAL A 12 12.08 -23.35 -6.77
C VAL A 12 11.10 -23.70 -5.64
N MET A 13 9.81 -23.80 -5.96
CA MET A 13 8.74 -24.10 -5.01
C MET A 13 8.28 -25.56 -5.05
N ASP A 14 8.92 -26.40 -5.86
CA ASP A 14 8.54 -27.81 -5.98
C ASP A 14 8.71 -28.52 -4.63
N GLN A 15 7.65 -29.18 -4.17
CA GLN A 15 7.58 -29.87 -2.87
C GLN A 15 7.78 -28.99 -1.62
N ASP A 16 7.75 -27.67 -1.73
CA ASP A 16 7.83 -26.78 -0.57
C ASP A 16 6.54 -26.85 0.27
N GLU A 17 6.67 -26.95 1.60
CA GLU A 17 5.53 -27.05 2.54
C GLU A 17 4.63 -25.80 2.51
N LYS A 18 5.10 -24.67 1.98
CA LYS A 18 4.36 -23.42 1.82
C LYS A 18 3.54 -23.38 0.53
N VAL A 19 3.55 -24.43 -0.30
CA VAL A 19 2.69 -24.50 -1.49
C VAL A 19 1.24 -24.68 -1.09
N ILE A 20 0.41 -23.67 -1.40
CA ILE A 20 -1.02 -23.69 -1.10
C ILE A 20 -1.82 -23.81 -2.41
N THR A 21 -2.62 -24.88 -2.51
CA THR A 21 -3.53 -25.07 -3.65
C THR A 21 -4.93 -24.59 -3.32
N TYR A 22 -5.36 -23.51 -3.98
CA TYR A 22 -6.73 -23.00 -3.89
C TYR A 22 -7.65 -23.69 -4.89
N LYS A 23 -8.87 -24.03 -4.44
CA LYS A 23 -9.96 -24.54 -5.29
C LYS A 23 -10.67 -23.41 -6.06
N TYR A 24 -10.86 -22.25 -5.43
CA TYR A 24 -11.56 -21.12 -6.01
C TYR A 24 -10.60 -19.96 -6.29
N PHE A 25 -10.77 -19.31 -7.45
CA PHE A 25 -9.87 -18.27 -7.93
C PHE A 25 -9.84 -17.06 -6.98
N PHE A 26 -11.02 -16.60 -6.52
CA PHE A 26 -11.13 -15.44 -5.63
C PHE A 26 -10.43 -15.63 -4.28
N ASN A 27 -10.37 -16.86 -3.74
CA ASN A 27 -9.64 -17.12 -2.50
C ASN A 27 -8.14 -16.88 -2.64
N ARG A 28 -7.57 -17.24 -3.81
CA ARG A 28 -6.15 -16.99 -4.09
C ARG A 28 -5.88 -15.49 -4.17
N LYS A 29 -6.75 -14.72 -4.83
CA LYS A 29 -6.63 -13.25 -4.95
C LYS A 29 -6.61 -12.57 -3.58
N VAL A 30 -7.56 -12.91 -2.72
CA VAL A 30 -7.62 -12.37 -1.35
C VAL A 30 -6.38 -12.75 -0.55
N ALA A 31 -5.95 -14.01 -0.62
CA ALA A 31 -4.78 -14.46 0.12
C ALA A 31 -3.48 -13.78 -0.35
N PHE A 32 -3.33 -13.57 -1.66
CA PHE A 32 -2.15 -12.93 -2.24
C PHE A 32 -1.93 -11.53 -1.65
N LEU A 33 -2.97 -10.70 -1.63
CA LEU A 33 -2.84 -9.35 -1.12
C LEU A 33 -2.79 -9.29 0.42
N LYS A 34 -3.54 -10.16 1.11
CA LYS A 34 -3.58 -10.19 2.58
C LYS A 34 -2.21 -10.50 3.19
N GLU A 35 -1.43 -11.35 2.55
CA GLU A 35 -0.13 -11.81 3.05
C GLU A 35 1.05 -11.02 2.44
N ALA A 36 0.77 -9.94 1.69
CA ALA A 36 1.80 -9.12 1.03
C ALA A 36 2.03 -7.79 1.75
N ASP A 37 3.30 -7.51 2.05
CA ASP A 37 3.76 -6.18 2.50
C ASP A 37 4.11 -5.27 1.31
N ALA A 38 4.36 -5.83 0.13
CA ALA A 38 4.59 -5.09 -1.11
C ALA A 38 4.19 -5.96 -2.31
N VAL A 39 3.84 -5.30 -3.42
CA VAL A 39 3.56 -5.98 -4.68
C VAL A 39 4.45 -5.39 -5.77
N VAL A 40 5.10 -6.29 -6.52
CA VAL A 40 5.92 -5.95 -7.68
C VAL A 40 5.28 -6.56 -8.92
N MET A 41 4.97 -5.71 -9.90
CA MET A 41 4.31 -6.10 -11.15
C MET A 41 5.30 -6.01 -12.32
N PHE A 42 5.37 -7.07 -13.10
CA PHE A 42 6.11 -7.13 -14.37
C PHE A 42 5.13 -7.10 -15.54
N PRO A 43 5.57 -6.78 -16.77
CA PRO A 43 4.72 -6.84 -17.96
C PRO A 43 4.05 -8.21 -18.10
N GLY A 44 2.77 -8.21 -18.50
CA GLY A 44 2.00 -9.45 -18.56
C GLY A 44 0.63 -9.30 -19.23
N GLY A 45 -0.13 -10.38 -19.26
CA GLY A 45 -1.45 -10.42 -19.90
C GLY A 45 -2.60 -10.00 -18.97
N PHE A 46 -3.81 -10.49 -19.29
CA PHE A 46 -5.02 -10.18 -18.52
C PHE A 46 -4.95 -10.55 -17.04
N GLY A 47 -4.24 -11.62 -16.67
CA GLY A 47 -4.08 -12.00 -15.26
C GLY A 47 -3.33 -10.93 -14.46
N THR A 48 -2.20 -10.46 -14.99
CA THR A 48 -1.40 -9.39 -14.40
C THR A 48 -2.19 -8.08 -14.29
N LEU A 49 -2.92 -7.71 -15.35
CA LEU A 49 -3.73 -6.50 -15.35
C LEU A 49 -4.92 -6.60 -14.36
N ASP A 50 -5.57 -7.77 -14.27
CA ASP A 50 -6.63 -8.03 -13.30
C ASP A 50 -6.13 -7.84 -11.85
N GLU A 51 -4.99 -8.43 -11.50
CA GLU A 51 -4.36 -8.25 -10.18
C GLU A 51 -3.95 -6.79 -9.94
N THR A 52 -3.34 -6.13 -10.94
CA THR A 52 -2.92 -4.72 -10.84
C THR A 52 -4.11 -3.81 -10.54
N MET A 53 -5.19 -3.92 -11.30
CA MET A 53 -6.37 -3.06 -11.16
C MET A 53 -7.13 -3.36 -9.86
N GLU A 54 -7.16 -4.63 -9.42
CA GLU A 54 -7.74 -5.02 -8.13
C GLU A 54 -6.99 -4.37 -6.96
N ILE A 55 -5.66 -4.45 -6.95
CA ILE A 55 -4.81 -3.85 -5.90
C ILE A 55 -5.00 -2.33 -5.86
N MET A 56 -4.93 -1.66 -7.02
CA MET A 56 -5.16 -0.21 -7.10
C MET A 56 -6.50 0.18 -6.50
N THR A 57 -7.57 -0.54 -6.84
CA THR A 57 -8.91 -0.26 -6.33
C THR A 57 -9.00 -0.47 -4.82
N LEU A 58 -8.38 -1.53 -4.29
CA LEU A 58 -8.39 -1.84 -2.86
C LEU A 58 -7.61 -0.80 -2.03
N ILE A 59 -6.47 -0.32 -2.53
CA ILE A 59 -5.70 0.76 -1.87
C ILE A 59 -6.48 2.07 -1.98
N GLN A 60 -6.99 2.42 -3.16
CA GLN A 60 -7.76 3.64 -3.41
C GLN A 60 -8.98 3.76 -2.48
N THR A 61 -9.69 2.65 -2.26
CA THR A 61 -10.90 2.61 -1.42
C THR A 61 -10.60 2.37 0.07
N GLY A 62 -9.33 2.24 0.46
CA GLY A 62 -8.92 1.95 1.82
C GLY A 62 -9.34 0.58 2.33
N LYS A 63 -9.64 -0.36 1.43
CA LYS A 63 -9.95 -1.76 1.75
C LYS A 63 -8.71 -2.60 1.96
N ASN A 64 -7.57 -2.17 1.44
CA ASN A 64 -6.26 -2.64 1.82
C ASN A 64 -5.50 -1.51 2.53
N PRO A 65 -4.68 -1.80 3.56
CA PRO A 65 -3.71 -0.83 4.03
C PRO A 65 -2.77 -0.39 2.89
N PRO A 66 -2.19 0.81 2.97
CA PRO A 66 -1.19 1.25 2.01
C PRO A 66 0.02 0.31 2.04
N ILE A 67 0.37 -0.22 0.86
CA ILE A 67 1.57 -1.01 0.59
C ILE A 67 2.27 -0.45 -0.66
N PRO A 68 3.58 -0.68 -0.85
CA PRO A 68 4.25 -0.40 -2.11
C PRO A 68 3.64 -1.24 -3.24
N LEU A 69 3.26 -0.57 -4.33
CA LEU A 69 2.95 -1.18 -5.61
C LEU A 69 3.98 -0.66 -6.61
N VAL A 70 4.92 -1.52 -7.00
CA VAL A 70 6.04 -1.14 -7.87
C VAL A 70 5.90 -1.89 -9.19
N MET A 71 5.81 -1.15 -10.28
CA MET A 71 5.80 -1.69 -11.64
C MET A 71 7.23 -1.65 -12.16
N ILE A 72 7.80 -2.84 -12.38
CA ILE A 72 9.10 -2.95 -13.05
C ILE A 72 8.81 -3.08 -14.54
N ASP A 73 9.20 -2.06 -15.29
CA ASP A 73 8.99 -1.96 -16.72
C ASP A 73 10.09 -2.65 -17.51
N ASP A 74 9.73 -3.06 -18.73
CA ASP A 74 10.70 -3.54 -19.69
C ASP A 74 11.33 -2.37 -20.46
N GLY A 75 12.25 -2.70 -21.37
CA GLY A 75 12.87 -1.72 -22.25
C GLY A 75 11.93 -1.20 -23.34
N ASP A 76 10.78 -1.85 -23.54
CA ASP A 76 9.83 -1.55 -24.62
C ASP A 76 8.72 -0.58 -24.17
N GLY A 77 8.57 -0.34 -22.86
CA GLY A 77 7.69 0.70 -22.32
C GLY A 77 6.29 0.22 -21.96
N TYR A 78 6.11 -1.06 -21.59
CA TYR A 78 4.79 -1.63 -21.29
C TYR A 78 4.00 -0.82 -20.25
N TRP A 79 4.61 -0.46 -19.12
CA TRP A 79 3.93 0.30 -18.06
C TRP A 79 3.82 1.79 -18.38
N ASP A 80 4.70 2.34 -19.22
CA ASP A 80 4.59 3.71 -19.71
C ASP A 80 3.34 3.85 -20.62
N ASP A 81 3.11 2.90 -21.53
CA ASP A 81 1.91 2.84 -22.36
C ASP A 81 0.63 2.71 -21.50
N TRP A 82 0.68 1.87 -20.47
CA TRP A 82 -0.43 1.72 -19.53
C TRP A 82 -0.69 3.00 -18.72
N PHE A 83 0.38 3.67 -18.27
CA PHE A 83 0.28 4.97 -17.60
C PHE A 83 -0.36 6.03 -18.49
N ASP A 84 0.04 6.08 -19.76
CA ASP A 84 -0.54 6.97 -20.76
C ASP A 84 -2.02 6.69 -20.98
N PHE A 85 -2.45 5.43 -20.99
CA PHE A 85 -3.87 5.07 -20.98
C PHE A 85 -4.61 5.62 -19.76
N LEU A 86 -4.06 5.46 -18.54
CA LEU A 86 -4.70 6.00 -17.34
C LEU A 86 -4.83 7.53 -17.41
N ARG A 87 -3.78 8.22 -17.84
CA ARG A 87 -3.77 9.68 -17.99
C ARG A 87 -4.75 10.15 -19.04
N ASP A 88 -4.65 9.61 -20.24
CA ASP A 88 -5.33 10.15 -21.42
C ASP A 88 -6.77 9.66 -21.55
N SER A 89 -7.10 8.52 -20.94
CA SER A 89 -8.46 8.00 -20.93
C SER A 89 -9.15 8.22 -19.59
N LEU A 90 -8.58 7.76 -18.47
CA LEU A 90 -9.31 7.76 -17.20
C LEU A 90 -9.30 9.14 -16.54
N LEU A 91 -8.11 9.75 -16.39
CA LEU A 91 -7.98 11.04 -15.73
C LEU A 91 -8.66 12.15 -16.54
N LYS A 92 -8.40 12.25 -17.86
CA LYS A 92 -9.04 13.26 -18.73
C LYS A 92 -10.58 13.21 -18.69
N ARG A 93 -11.16 12.04 -18.44
CA ARG A 93 -12.61 11.83 -18.33
C ARG A 93 -13.14 11.97 -16.90
N GLY A 94 -12.28 12.27 -15.92
CA GLY A 94 -12.63 12.39 -14.50
C GLY A 94 -13.03 11.07 -13.85
N LEU A 95 -12.58 9.93 -14.38
CA LEU A 95 -12.85 8.60 -13.82
C LEU A 95 -11.91 8.24 -12.65
N ILE A 96 -10.75 8.89 -12.62
CA ILE A 96 -9.77 8.86 -11.52
C ILE A 96 -9.32 10.29 -11.20
N SER A 97 -8.70 10.46 -10.04
CA SER A 97 -8.06 11.71 -9.61
C SER A 97 -6.57 11.71 -9.92
N GLY A 98 -5.95 12.89 -9.99
CA GLY A 98 -4.48 12.98 -10.14
C GLY A 98 -3.72 12.39 -8.96
N GLU A 99 -4.32 12.34 -7.77
CA GLU A 99 -3.74 11.72 -6.58
C GLU A 99 -3.58 10.20 -6.73
N ASP A 100 -4.39 9.56 -7.59
CA ASP A 100 -4.34 8.11 -7.82
C ASP A 100 -3.04 7.66 -8.49
N PHE A 101 -2.31 8.55 -9.18
CA PHE A 101 -0.96 8.25 -9.66
C PHE A 101 0.07 8.12 -8.55
N GLY A 102 -0.26 8.55 -7.33
CA GLY A 102 0.54 8.25 -6.16
C GLY A 102 0.47 6.78 -5.73
N LEU A 103 -0.50 6.00 -6.21
CA LEU A 103 -0.77 4.62 -5.76
C LEU A 103 0.27 3.60 -6.21
N PHE A 104 1.06 3.90 -7.24
CA PHE A 104 2.12 3.03 -7.75
C PHE A 104 3.39 3.84 -8.07
N SER A 105 4.49 3.12 -8.31
CA SER A 105 5.73 3.65 -8.85
C SER A 105 6.12 2.82 -10.07
N ILE A 106 6.73 3.44 -11.08
CA ILE A 106 7.31 2.73 -12.23
C ILE A 106 8.83 2.88 -12.17
N THR A 107 9.56 1.79 -12.39
CA THR A 107 11.02 1.77 -12.51
C THR A 107 11.44 0.71 -13.52
N ARG A 108 12.66 0.80 -14.05
CA ARG A 108 13.30 -0.24 -14.87
C ARG A 108 14.43 -0.96 -14.14
N ASP A 109 14.71 -0.56 -12.90
CA ASP A 109 15.79 -1.10 -12.08
C ASP A 109 15.21 -1.90 -10.90
N PRO A 110 15.45 -3.23 -10.84
CA PRO A 110 15.01 -4.02 -9.70
C PRO A 110 15.64 -3.58 -8.37
N LEU A 111 16.85 -2.99 -8.38
CA LEU A 111 17.47 -2.46 -7.16
C LEU A 111 16.75 -1.19 -6.68
N GLU A 112 16.34 -0.32 -7.61
CA GLU A 112 15.50 0.82 -7.28
C GLU A 112 14.14 0.37 -6.73
N ALA A 113 13.54 -0.68 -7.30
CA ALA A 113 12.30 -1.25 -6.78
C ALA A 113 12.43 -1.71 -5.32
N VAL A 114 13.53 -2.38 -4.96
CA VAL A 114 13.82 -2.77 -3.58
C VAL A 114 13.98 -1.53 -2.70
N GLN A 115 14.73 -0.52 -3.15
CA GLN A 115 14.91 0.72 -2.40
C GLN A 115 13.57 1.45 -2.14
N MET A 116 12.66 1.46 -3.11
CA MET A 116 11.32 2.04 -2.93
C MET A 116 10.51 1.32 -1.84
N ILE A 117 10.65 -0.01 -1.74
CA ILE A 117 9.99 -0.80 -0.69
C ILE A 117 10.62 -0.51 0.67
N ASP A 118 11.95 -0.52 0.77
CA ASP A 118 12.67 -0.21 2.00
C ASP A 118 12.36 1.21 2.50
N ASP A 119 12.33 2.18 1.60
CA ASP A 119 12.00 3.57 1.91
C ASP A 119 10.55 3.72 2.39
N PHE A 120 9.62 2.92 1.87
CA PHE A 120 8.24 2.93 2.34
C PHE A 120 8.10 2.42 3.79
N TYR A 121 8.98 1.54 4.23
CA TYR A 121 8.99 1.01 5.60
C TYR A 121 10.07 1.61 6.51
N ARG A 122 10.79 2.64 6.03
CA ARG A 122 11.89 3.27 6.77
C ARG A 122 11.48 3.78 8.14
N ASN A 123 10.27 4.34 8.26
CA ASN A 123 9.71 4.79 9.52
C ASN A 123 8.27 4.32 9.73
N TYR A 124 7.45 4.26 8.69
CA TYR A 124 6.14 3.63 8.75
C TYR A 124 6.28 2.11 8.99
N HIS A 125 5.49 1.56 9.92
CA HIS A 125 5.41 0.12 10.15
C HIS A 125 4.06 -0.44 9.69
N SER A 126 2.97 0.05 10.28
CA SER A 126 1.62 -0.43 9.93
C SER A 126 0.55 0.57 10.37
N LEU A 127 -0.68 0.38 9.89
CA LEU A 127 -1.83 1.13 10.35
C LEU A 127 -3.02 0.23 10.71
N ARG A 128 -3.91 0.75 11.54
CA ARG A 128 -5.24 0.16 11.80
C ARG A 128 -6.21 1.23 12.27
N PHE A 129 -7.50 0.96 12.15
CA PHE A 129 -8.52 1.75 12.82
C PHE A 129 -8.79 1.20 14.22
N VAL A 130 -8.95 2.10 15.19
CA VAL A 130 -9.49 1.83 16.53
C VAL A 130 -10.63 2.81 16.76
N GLY A 131 -11.86 2.30 16.71
CA GLY A 131 -13.05 3.15 16.68
C GLY A 131 -12.99 4.14 15.52
N ALA A 132 -13.05 5.44 15.82
CA ALA A 132 -12.93 6.52 14.83
C ALA A 132 -11.47 6.90 14.50
N LYS A 133 -10.50 6.53 15.34
CA LYS A 133 -9.09 6.92 15.20
C LYS A 133 -8.38 6.01 14.21
N LEU A 134 -7.57 6.61 13.34
CA LEU A 134 -6.53 5.90 12.59
C LEU A 134 -5.27 5.87 13.47
N VAL A 135 -4.79 4.67 13.78
CA VAL A 135 -3.53 4.44 14.49
C VAL A 135 -2.48 4.08 13.45
N ILE A 136 -1.37 4.81 13.44
CA ILE A 136 -0.19 4.49 12.64
C ILE A 136 0.95 4.16 13.59
N ARG A 137 1.50 2.96 13.43
CA ARG A 137 2.70 2.50 14.14
C ARG A 137 3.93 2.82 13.33
N LEU A 138 4.99 3.19 14.06
CA LEU A 138 6.23 3.68 13.50
C LEU A 138 7.41 2.84 14.00
N ASN A 139 8.47 2.78 13.20
CA ASN A 139 9.76 2.19 13.54
C ASN A 139 10.64 3.16 14.34
N LYS A 140 10.43 4.48 14.21
CA LYS A 140 11.14 5.53 14.94
C LYS A 140 10.18 6.49 15.63
N VAL A 141 10.66 7.12 16.70
CA VAL A 141 9.91 8.16 17.41
C VAL A 141 9.94 9.45 16.58
N LEU A 142 8.80 10.14 16.48
CA LEU A 142 8.73 11.50 15.96
C LEU A 142 8.72 12.49 17.13
N ASP A 143 9.34 13.65 16.94
CA ASP A 143 9.29 14.76 17.90
C ASP A 143 8.16 15.77 17.58
N SER A 144 8.11 16.84 18.37
CA SER A 144 7.11 17.92 18.21
C SER A 144 7.20 18.64 16.88
N ASP A 145 8.41 18.80 16.34
CA ASP A 145 8.64 19.57 15.12
C ASP A 145 8.13 18.77 13.91
N HIS A 146 8.43 17.47 13.88
CA HIS A 146 7.86 16.54 12.90
C HIS A 146 6.33 16.53 12.95
N LEU A 147 5.74 16.52 14.15
CA LEU A 147 4.28 16.53 14.31
C LEU A 147 3.63 17.83 13.81
N GLN A 148 4.29 18.97 14.03
CA GLN A 148 3.82 20.26 13.54
C GLN A 148 3.89 20.34 12.01
N ILE A 149 4.98 19.85 11.42
CA ILE A 149 5.15 19.74 9.96
C ILE A 149 4.01 18.90 9.37
N LEU A 150 3.80 17.70 9.91
CA LEU A 150 2.74 16.79 9.43
C LEU A 150 1.35 17.44 9.54
N SER A 151 1.07 18.14 10.63
CA SER A 151 -0.24 18.78 10.85
C SER A 151 -0.47 19.95 9.90
N ASN A 152 0.58 20.72 9.57
CA ASN A 152 0.52 21.83 8.63
C ASN A 152 0.36 21.35 7.18
N GLU A 153 1.15 20.35 6.77
CA GLU A 153 1.16 19.85 5.39
C GLU A 153 -0.07 19.00 5.06
N PHE A 154 -0.62 18.27 6.04
CA PHE A 154 -1.66 17.26 5.81
C PHE A 154 -2.97 17.50 6.55
N GLY A 155 -3.28 18.74 6.94
CA GLY A 155 -4.56 19.08 7.58
C GLY A 155 -5.80 18.63 6.78
N GLY A 156 -5.69 18.52 5.45
CA GLY A 156 -6.77 18.03 4.57
C GLY A 156 -7.20 16.58 4.78
N ILE A 157 -6.43 15.76 5.50
CA ILE A 157 -6.80 14.36 5.80
C ILE A 157 -7.69 14.23 7.05
N LEU A 158 -7.85 15.32 7.81
CA LEU A 158 -8.53 15.31 9.09
C LEU A 158 -10.04 15.57 8.93
N VAL A 159 -10.84 15.09 9.88
CA VAL A 159 -12.20 15.60 10.10
C VAL A 159 -12.13 17.05 10.61
N PRO A 160 -13.23 17.83 10.54
CA PRO A 160 -13.27 19.17 11.14
C PRO A 160 -12.83 19.13 12.61
N ASP A 161 -11.93 20.03 13.00
CA ASP A 161 -11.30 20.11 14.34
C ASP A 161 -10.53 18.84 14.77
N GLY A 162 -10.26 17.93 13.83
CA GLY A 162 -9.43 16.76 14.03
C GLY A 162 -7.97 17.12 14.24
N LYS A 163 -7.20 16.18 14.80
CA LYS A 163 -5.77 16.37 15.04
C LYS A 163 -4.93 15.13 14.76
N ILE A 164 -3.63 15.35 14.67
CA ILE A 164 -2.59 14.33 14.68
C ILE A 164 -1.91 14.41 16.05
N SER A 165 -1.72 13.28 16.72
CA SER A 165 -1.11 13.25 18.06
C SER A 165 -0.28 11.99 18.27
N LEU A 166 0.85 12.13 18.97
CA LEU A 166 1.55 10.97 19.52
C LEU A 166 0.70 10.32 20.62
N SER A 167 0.72 9.00 20.71
CA SER A 167 0.00 8.29 21.76
C SER A 167 0.75 7.05 22.27
N SER A 168 0.40 6.62 23.48
CA SER A 168 0.65 5.26 23.96
C SER A 168 -0.30 4.27 23.26
N PRO A 169 -0.06 2.94 23.36
CA PRO A 169 -0.95 1.95 22.75
C PRO A 169 -2.37 2.10 23.31
N LEU A 170 -3.37 2.05 22.43
CA LEU A 170 -4.77 2.06 22.82
C LEU A 170 -5.16 0.70 23.42
N SER A 171 -6.21 0.67 24.24
CA SER A 171 -6.69 -0.55 24.92
C SER A 171 -7.01 -1.69 23.94
N GLU A 172 -7.55 -1.36 22.78
CA GLU A 172 -7.98 -2.29 21.74
C GLU A 172 -6.80 -2.89 20.96
N GLU A 173 -5.58 -2.39 21.15
CA GLU A 173 -4.35 -2.97 20.57
C GLU A 173 -3.75 -4.09 21.44
N GLN A 174 -4.44 -4.50 22.52
CA GLN A 174 -3.99 -5.62 23.36
C GLN A 174 -3.97 -6.96 22.63
N ASP A 175 -4.70 -7.08 21.52
CA ASP A 175 -4.72 -8.23 20.60
C ASP A 175 -3.41 -8.40 19.79
N GLN A 176 -2.55 -7.38 19.76
CA GLN A 176 -1.26 -7.37 19.07
C GLN A 176 -0.10 -7.06 20.03
N PRO A 177 0.15 -7.91 21.05
CA PRO A 177 1.10 -7.62 22.12
C PRO A 177 2.54 -7.44 21.62
N ASN A 178 2.90 -8.12 20.53
CA ASN A 178 4.19 -7.99 19.86
C ASN A 178 4.44 -6.58 19.29
N LEU A 179 3.41 -5.78 19.03
CA LEU A 179 3.53 -4.44 18.45
C LEU A 179 3.44 -3.30 19.49
N LYS A 180 3.28 -3.61 20.78
CA LYS A 180 3.09 -2.60 21.85
C LYS A 180 4.28 -1.66 22.02
N HIS A 181 5.49 -2.14 21.75
CA HIS A 181 6.72 -1.37 21.91
C HIS A 181 6.92 -0.27 20.84
N LEU A 182 6.21 -0.35 19.71
CA LEU A 182 6.37 0.60 18.61
C LEU A 182 5.80 1.99 18.98
N PRO A 183 6.48 3.09 18.63
CA PRO A 183 5.90 4.43 18.64
C PRO A 183 4.66 4.52 17.74
N ARG A 184 3.75 5.46 18.03
CA ARG A 184 2.51 5.58 17.24
C ARG A 184 1.92 6.98 17.21
N LEU A 185 1.27 7.26 16.09
CA LEU A 185 0.40 8.39 15.87
C LEU A 185 -1.06 7.95 15.95
N THR A 186 -1.90 8.83 16.50
CA THR A 186 -3.36 8.78 16.40
C THR A 186 -3.82 9.95 15.55
N ILE A 187 -4.69 9.65 14.60
CA ILE A 187 -5.16 10.61 13.59
C ILE A 187 -6.67 10.56 13.53
N ASP A 188 -7.31 11.74 13.59
CA ASP A 188 -8.74 11.91 13.33
C ASP A 188 -9.02 11.92 11.82
N PHE A 189 -8.73 10.80 11.16
CA PHE A 189 -8.77 10.66 9.71
C PHE A 189 -10.19 10.68 9.15
N ASN A 190 -10.41 11.43 8.08
CA ASN A 190 -11.73 11.63 7.47
C ASN A 190 -12.29 10.41 6.70
N ARG A 191 -11.50 9.33 6.58
CA ARG A 191 -11.85 8.08 5.87
C ARG A 191 -12.18 8.24 4.39
N ARG A 192 -11.70 9.32 3.77
CA ARG A 192 -11.94 9.64 2.36
C ARG A 192 -10.64 9.96 1.62
N SER A 193 -9.72 10.68 2.26
CA SER A 193 -8.48 11.15 1.66
C SER A 193 -7.36 10.09 1.65
N TYR A 194 -7.64 8.89 1.11
CA TYR A 194 -6.65 7.79 1.08
C TYR A 194 -5.47 8.08 0.14
N GLY A 195 -5.66 8.85 -0.94
CA GLY A 195 -4.57 9.33 -1.79
C GLY A 195 -3.56 10.17 -1.00
N LEU A 196 -4.05 11.18 -0.26
CA LEU A 196 -3.23 11.98 0.64
C LEU A 196 -2.61 11.17 1.80
N LEU A 197 -3.27 10.12 2.28
CA LEU A 197 -2.71 9.23 3.32
C LEU A 197 -1.40 8.56 2.85
N LYS A 198 -1.28 8.21 1.57
CA LYS A 198 -0.03 7.65 1.04
C LYS A 198 1.09 8.70 1.00
N SER A 199 0.77 9.93 0.61
CA SER A 199 1.71 11.06 0.66
C SER A 199 2.12 11.40 2.10
N PHE A 200 1.19 11.27 3.05
CA PHE A 200 1.45 11.41 4.49
C PHE A 200 2.44 10.35 4.99
N ILE A 201 2.26 9.09 4.61
CA ILE A 201 3.20 7.99 4.92
C ILE A 201 4.59 8.27 4.32
N ARG A 202 4.65 8.72 3.07
CA ARG A 202 5.92 9.12 2.44
C ARG A 202 6.61 10.24 3.23
N ARG A 203 5.85 11.19 3.76
CA ARG A 203 6.39 12.26 4.60
C ARG A 203 6.95 11.72 5.92
N ILE A 204 6.23 10.82 6.59
CA ILE A 204 6.71 10.13 7.79
C ILE A 204 8.07 9.47 7.55
N ASN A 205 8.22 8.82 6.39
CA ASN A 205 9.45 8.12 6.03
C ASN A 205 10.62 9.06 5.68
N SER A 206 10.36 10.36 5.47
CA SER A 206 11.43 11.35 5.25
C SER A 206 12.12 11.80 6.53
N PHE A 207 11.58 11.42 7.70
CA PHE A 207 12.13 11.67 9.04
C PHE A 207 12.90 10.44 9.53
#